data_AF-A0A2V7ZZD7-F1
#
_entry.id   AF-A0A2V7ZZD7-F1
#
_cell.length_a   1.000
_cell.length_b   1.000
_cell.length_c   1.000
_cell.angle_alpha   90.00
_cell.angle_beta   90.00
_cell.angle_gamma   90.00
#
_symmetry.space_group_name_H-M   'P 1'
#
loop_
_entity.id
_entity.type
_entity.pdbx_description
1 polymer ?
#
loop_
_entity_poly.entity_id
_entity_poly.type
_entity_poly.pdbx_seq_one_letter_code
_entity_poly.pdbx_strand_id
1 'polypeptide(L)'
;MRKHLRVVCLAASALAACRAAAPGQRQEQQLRDSFVQQIASIGIVRDFHRDGDTLSFSARYGHELDAKWRVQIDSATIELQGAGTTKDKGVVKSTWYVNGEPIRPRGSQSDLPLPFLDAGIAQECWALWDSGSHQWSWK
;
A
#
# COMPACT_ATOMS: atom_id res chain seq x y z
N MET A 1 -46.41 11.89 -48.53
CA MET A 1 -45.55 12.70 -47.63
C MET A 1 -44.99 11.79 -46.54
N ARG A 2 -43.67 11.54 -46.54
CA ARG A 2 -42.84 11.25 -45.35
C ARG A 2 -41.38 11.17 -45.79
N LYS A 3 -40.63 12.22 -45.47
CA LYS A 3 -39.17 12.29 -45.60
C LYS A 3 -38.59 11.64 -44.34
N HIS A 4 -37.68 10.67 -44.47
CA HIS A 4 -36.89 10.22 -43.32
C HIS A 4 -35.40 10.39 -43.57
N LEU A 5 -34.84 11.09 -42.59
CA LEU A 5 -33.52 11.70 -42.47
C LEU A 5 -32.42 10.65 -42.29
N ARG A 6 -31.24 10.96 -42.83
CA ARG A 6 -29.98 10.21 -42.65
C ARG A 6 -29.57 10.17 -41.18
N VAL A 7 -29.00 9.05 -40.73
CA VAL A 7 -28.09 9.03 -39.58
C VAL A 7 -26.84 8.26 -39.98
N VAL A 8 -25.75 8.98 -40.18
CA VAL A 8 -24.40 8.44 -40.34
C VAL A 8 -23.78 8.42 -38.95
N CYS A 9 -23.62 7.23 -38.36
CA CYS A 9 -22.87 7.07 -37.11
C CYS A 9 -21.37 7.18 -37.41
N LEU A 10 -20.79 8.35 -37.14
CA LEU A 10 -19.33 8.47 -36.98
C LEU A 10 -18.94 7.79 -35.66
N ALA A 11 -18.29 6.63 -35.76
CA ALA A 11 -17.61 6.01 -34.64
C ALA A 11 -16.36 6.83 -34.31
N ALA A 12 -16.43 7.62 -33.23
CA ALA A 12 -15.27 8.31 -32.68
C ALA A 12 -14.42 7.30 -31.89
N SER A 13 -13.33 6.84 -32.49
CA SER A 13 -12.31 6.03 -31.84
C SER A 13 -11.62 6.87 -30.76
N ALA A 14 -12.02 6.68 -29.49
CA ALA A 14 -11.33 7.29 -28.35
C ALA A 14 -9.95 6.65 -28.19
N LEU A 15 -8.90 7.37 -28.57
CA LEU A 15 -7.52 7.02 -28.23
C LEU A 15 -7.37 7.08 -26.71
N ALA A 16 -7.25 5.91 -26.07
CA ALA A 16 -6.82 5.79 -24.69
C ALA A 16 -5.36 6.26 -24.58
N ALA A 17 -5.17 7.52 -24.18
CA ALA A 17 -3.85 8.04 -23.84
C ALA A 17 -3.32 7.29 -22.61
N CYS A 18 -2.36 6.38 -22.81
CA CYS A 18 -1.53 5.82 -21.76
C CYS A 18 -0.70 6.96 -21.14
N ARG A 19 -1.23 7.64 -20.12
CA ARG A 19 -0.46 8.58 -19.32
C ARG A 19 0.54 7.76 -18.49
N ALA A 20 1.80 7.76 -18.92
CA ALA A 20 2.88 7.26 -18.09
C ALA A 20 2.90 8.07 -16.78
N ALA A 21 2.76 7.40 -15.64
CA ALA A 21 2.82 8.03 -14.33
C ALA A 21 4.16 8.77 -14.17
N ALA A 22 4.14 9.94 -13.51
CA ALA A 22 5.35 10.70 -13.24
C ALA A 22 6.34 9.84 -12.41
N PRO A 23 7.67 10.04 -12.55
CA PRO A 23 8.67 9.21 -11.87
C PRO A 23 8.45 9.06 -10.35
N GLY A 24 8.07 10.14 -9.65
CA GLY A 24 7.76 10.09 -8.22
C GLY A 24 6.57 9.19 -7.88
N GLN A 25 5.50 9.25 -8.68
CA GLN A 25 4.32 8.39 -8.49
C GLN A 25 4.65 6.91 -8.67
N ARG A 26 5.59 6.59 -9.57
CA ARG A 26 6.06 5.20 -9.76
C ARG A 26 6.83 4.72 -8.53
N GLN A 27 7.69 5.55 -7.96
CA GLN A 27 8.48 5.17 -6.80
C GLN A 27 7.61 5.03 -5.54
N GLU A 28 6.59 5.90 -5.38
CA GLU A 28 5.58 5.76 -4.32
C GLU A 28 4.76 4.47 -4.49
N GLN A 29 4.41 4.09 -5.72
CA GLN A 29 3.75 2.81 -5.98
C GLN A 29 4.66 1.63 -5.60
N GLN A 30 5.95 1.69 -5.94
CA GLN A 30 6.92 0.68 -5.52
C GLN A 30 7.06 0.59 -3.99
N LEU A 31 6.99 1.73 -3.29
CA LEU A 31 6.96 1.76 -1.83
C LEU A 31 5.73 1.04 -1.28
N ARG A 32 4.53 1.33 -1.81
CA ARG A 32 3.29 0.63 -1.46
C ARG A 32 3.41 -0.87 -1.69
N ASP A 33 3.90 -1.26 -2.86
CA ASP A 33 4.03 -2.67 -3.21
C ASP A 33 5.01 -3.40 -2.28
N SER A 34 6.09 -2.73 -1.88
CA SER A 34 7.04 -3.29 -0.90
C SER A 34 6.44 -3.42 0.51
N PHE A 35 5.54 -2.50 0.92
CA PHE A 35 4.84 -2.58 2.20
C PHE A 35 3.89 -3.79 2.24
N VAL A 36 3.15 -3.97 1.15
CA VAL A 36 2.27 -5.13 0.94
C VAL A 36 3.08 -6.42 1.00
N GLN A 37 4.20 -6.48 0.28
CA GLN A 37 5.08 -7.65 0.28
C GLN A 37 5.66 -7.94 1.67
N GLN A 38 6.06 -6.89 2.40
CA GLN A 38 6.59 -7.03 3.76
C GLN A 38 5.55 -7.65 4.68
N ILE A 39 4.30 -7.16 4.67
CA ILE A 39 3.20 -7.77 5.45
C ILE A 39 2.98 -9.22 5.04
N ALA A 40 2.88 -9.49 3.74
CA ALA A 40 2.62 -10.84 3.23
C ALA A 40 3.74 -11.85 3.56
N SER A 41 4.96 -11.37 3.82
CA SER A 41 6.11 -12.20 4.19
C SER A 41 6.15 -12.59 5.67
N ILE A 42 5.32 -11.98 6.52
CA ILE A 42 5.27 -12.29 7.95
C ILE A 42 4.62 -13.66 8.13
N GLY A 43 5.33 -14.61 8.75
CA GLY A 43 4.90 -16.02 8.80
C GLY A 43 3.54 -16.30 9.49
N ILE A 44 2.98 -15.34 10.25
CA ILE A 44 1.65 -15.48 10.85
C ILE A 44 0.50 -15.07 9.92
N VAL A 45 0.80 -14.40 8.80
CA VAL A 45 -0.16 -13.90 7.81
C VAL A 45 -0.57 -15.03 6.88
N ARG A 46 -1.88 -15.25 6.75
CA ARG A 46 -2.50 -16.28 5.90
C ARG A 46 -3.66 -15.70 5.12
N ASP A 47 -4.09 -16.38 4.07
CA ASP A 47 -5.23 -15.96 3.22
C ASP A 47 -5.11 -14.51 2.72
N PHE A 48 -3.89 -14.09 2.39
CA PHE A 48 -3.60 -12.69 2.05
C PHE A 48 -4.24 -12.28 0.73
N HIS A 49 -4.97 -11.18 0.76
CA HIS A 49 -5.58 -10.56 -0.41
C HIS A 49 -5.35 -9.05 -0.41
N ARG A 50 -5.24 -8.47 -1.61
CA ARG A 50 -5.11 -7.05 -1.85
C ARG A 50 -6.17 -6.60 -2.86
N ASP A 51 -6.86 -5.53 -2.51
CA ASP A 51 -7.77 -4.78 -3.38
C ASP A 51 -7.39 -3.30 -3.32
N GLY A 52 -6.65 -2.83 -4.34
CA GLY A 52 -6.08 -1.49 -4.37
C GLY A 52 -5.17 -1.21 -3.17
N ASP A 53 -5.58 -0.26 -2.33
CA ASP A 53 -4.92 0.14 -1.09
C ASP A 53 -5.48 -0.57 0.16
N THR A 54 -6.45 -1.48 0.00
CA THR A 54 -6.95 -2.32 1.09
C THR A 54 -6.31 -3.70 1.05
N LEU A 55 -5.82 -4.16 2.20
CA LEU A 55 -5.31 -5.51 2.42
C LEU A 55 -6.25 -6.25 3.36
N SER A 56 -6.44 -7.54 3.13
CA SER A 56 -7.13 -8.43 4.06
C SER A 56 -6.38 -9.74 4.22
N PHE A 57 -6.40 -10.29 5.43
CA PHE A 57 -5.74 -11.55 5.75
C PHE A 57 -6.24 -12.13 7.07
N SER A 58 -5.90 -13.38 7.35
CA SER A 58 -6.06 -14.03 8.65
C SER A 58 -4.72 -14.04 9.38
N ALA A 59 -4.69 -13.65 10.66
CA ALA A 59 -3.51 -13.78 11.51
C ALA A 59 -3.89 -13.81 12.98
N ARG A 60 -3.00 -14.34 13.82
CA ARG A 60 -3.25 -14.44 15.26
C ARG A 60 -3.42 -13.06 15.90
N TYR A 61 -4.42 -12.92 16.76
CA TYR A 61 -4.61 -11.77 17.65
C TYR A 61 -4.99 -12.25 19.05
N GLY A 62 -4.09 -12.05 20.03
CA GLY A 62 -4.27 -12.60 21.38
C GLY A 62 -4.39 -14.14 21.38
N HIS A 63 -5.56 -14.64 21.81
CA HIS A 63 -5.89 -16.06 21.83
C HIS A 63 -6.56 -16.57 20.55
N GLU A 64 -7.02 -15.66 19.68
CA GLU A 64 -7.69 -16.01 18.43
C GLU A 64 -6.65 -16.30 17.34
N LEU A 65 -6.66 -17.50 16.78
CA LEU A 65 -5.68 -17.93 15.77
C LEU A 65 -5.98 -17.39 14.37
N ASP A 66 -7.25 -17.17 14.05
CA ASP A 66 -7.76 -16.85 12.71
C ASP A 66 -8.48 -15.49 12.66
N ALA A 67 -8.05 -14.52 13.48
CA ALA A 67 -8.64 -13.19 13.48
C ALA A 67 -8.52 -12.54 12.09
N LYS A 68 -9.56 -11.80 11.70
CA LYS A 68 -9.69 -11.19 10.38
C LYS A 68 -9.13 -9.78 10.40
N TRP A 69 -8.05 -9.59 9.67
CA TRP A 69 -7.35 -8.32 9.57
C TRP A 69 -7.77 -7.58 8.31
N ARG A 70 -7.89 -6.25 8.45
CA ARG A 70 -7.99 -5.34 7.33
C ARG A 70 -7.03 -4.18 7.54
N VAL A 71 -6.27 -3.85 6.51
CA VAL A 71 -5.33 -2.72 6.50
C VAL A 71 -5.70 -1.80 5.36
N GLN A 72 -5.92 -0.52 5.64
CA GLN A 72 -6.04 0.51 4.63
C GLN A 72 -4.71 1.25 4.56
N ILE A 73 -4.07 1.29 3.39
CA ILE A 73 -2.93 2.17 3.14
C ILE A 73 -3.49 3.57 2.90
N ASP A 74 -3.19 4.49 3.81
CA ASP A 74 -3.70 5.85 3.78
C ASP A 74 -2.79 6.74 2.92
N SER A 75 -1.47 6.57 3.07
CA SER A 75 -0.49 7.29 2.27
C SER A 75 0.82 6.53 2.13
N ALA A 76 1.53 6.80 1.03
CA ALA A 76 2.91 6.40 0.82
C ALA A 76 3.63 7.59 0.17
N THR A 77 4.64 8.13 0.84
CA THR A 77 5.32 9.35 0.44
C THR A 77 6.82 9.16 0.53
N ILE A 78 7.56 9.79 -0.38
CA ILE A 78 9.02 9.72 -0.40
C ILE A 78 9.60 11.07 0.00
N GLU A 79 10.32 11.07 1.11
CA GLU A 79 11.13 12.19 1.55
C GLU A 79 12.48 12.11 0.82
N LEU A 80 12.62 12.92 -0.23
CA LEU A 80 13.91 13.13 -0.88
C LEU A 80 14.81 13.89 0.10
N GLN A 81 15.84 13.23 0.60
CA GLN A 81 16.80 13.87 1.48
C GLN A 81 17.79 14.70 0.65
N GLY A 82 18.00 15.96 1.07
CA GLY A 82 19.00 16.84 0.47
C GLY A 82 20.43 16.33 0.66
N ALA A 83 21.38 16.93 -0.06
CA ALA A 83 22.79 16.51 -0.14
C ALA A 83 23.40 16.26 1.24
N GLY A 84 23.62 14.98 1.59
CA GLY A 84 24.24 14.59 2.86
C GLY A 84 23.82 13.22 3.40
N THR A 85 22.69 12.66 2.96
CA THR A 85 22.32 11.26 3.23
C THR A 85 22.20 10.50 1.91
N THR A 86 22.50 9.19 1.93
CA THR A 86 22.65 8.38 0.71
C THR A 86 21.42 7.57 0.31
N LYS A 87 20.34 7.61 1.10
CA LYS A 87 19.15 6.76 0.89
C LYS A 87 17.85 7.57 0.99
N ASP A 88 17.00 7.47 -0.02
CA ASP A 88 15.64 8.00 0.01
C ASP A 88 14.85 7.33 1.14
N LYS A 89 14.03 8.12 1.85
CA LYS A 89 13.17 7.61 2.93
C LYS A 89 11.73 7.56 2.47
N GLY A 90 11.16 6.36 2.45
CA GLY A 90 9.76 6.12 2.21
C GLY A 90 9.00 6.08 3.54
N VAL A 91 7.87 6.77 3.63
CA VAL A 91 6.97 6.75 4.78
C VAL A 91 5.62 6.21 4.34
N VAL A 92 5.11 5.22 5.08
CA VAL A 92 3.77 4.65 4.86
C VAL A 92 2.92 4.86 6.11
N LYS A 93 1.71 5.39 5.91
CA LYS A 93 0.66 5.50 6.93
C LYS A 93 -0.47 4.56 6.58
N SER A 94 -0.98 3.85 7.58
CA SER A 94 -2.02 2.85 7.40
C SER A 94 -2.93 2.73 8.61
N THR A 95 -4.20 2.48 8.33
CA THR A 95 -5.22 2.24 9.34
C THR A 95 -5.51 0.74 9.43
N TRP A 96 -5.46 0.19 10.64
CA TRP A 96 -5.54 -1.25 10.88
C TRP A 96 -6.82 -1.60 11.64
N TYR A 97 -7.41 -2.73 11.26
CA TYR A 97 -8.60 -3.29 11.88
C TYR A 97 -8.40 -4.78 12.12
N VAL A 98 -8.93 -5.27 13.24
CA VAL A 98 -9.02 -6.69 13.56
C VAL A 98 -10.45 -7.02 13.96
N ASN A 99 -11.05 -8.02 13.31
CA ASN A 99 -12.44 -8.42 13.50
C ASN A 99 -13.43 -7.24 13.36
N GLY A 100 -13.13 -6.29 12.48
CA GLY A 100 -13.93 -5.09 12.25
C GLY A 100 -13.61 -3.91 13.18
N GLU A 101 -12.88 -4.14 14.27
CA GLU A 101 -12.53 -3.11 15.26
C GLU A 101 -11.21 -2.42 14.93
N PRO A 102 -11.12 -1.08 15.01
CA PRO A 102 -9.89 -0.36 14.72
C PRO A 102 -8.84 -0.58 15.82
N ILE A 103 -7.61 -0.89 15.41
CA ILE A 103 -6.45 -0.84 16.29
C ILE A 103 -5.99 0.61 16.34
N ARG A 104 -5.94 1.20 17.54
CA ARG A 104 -5.54 2.60 17.73
C ARG A 104 -4.14 2.67 18.32
N PRO A 105 -3.26 3.53 17.79
CA PRO A 105 -1.94 3.72 18.37
C PRO A 105 -2.07 4.36 19.77
N ARG A 106 -1.10 4.07 20.65
CA ARG A 106 -0.97 4.73 21.95
C ARG A 106 0.06 5.85 21.85
N GLY A 107 -0.42 7.07 21.64
CA GLY A 107 0.46 8.20 21.36
C GLY A 107 1.20 8.00 20.03
N SER A 108 2.53 8.03 20.05
CA SER A 108 3.37 7.75 18.86
C SER A 108 3.68 6.26 18.67
N GLN A 109 3.28 5.38 19.59
CA GLN A 109 3.55 3.96 19.50
C GLN A 109 2.42 3.22 18.81
N SER A 110 2.75 2.38 17.85
CA SER A 110 1.80 1.47 17.25
C SER A 110 1.36 0.40 18.26
N ASP A 111 0.09 0.01 18.20
CA ASP A 111 -0.46 -1.07 19.03
C ASP A 111 -0.61 -2.39 18.25
N LEU A 112 0.20 -2.56 17.20
CA LEU A 112 0.23 -3.82 16.47
C LEU A 112 0.95 -4.91 17.27
N PRO A 113 0.55 -6.19 17.11
CA PRO A 113 1.27 -7.31 17.69
C PRO A 113 2.74 -7.37 17.28
N LEU A 114 3.59 -7.89 18.17
CA LEU A 114 5.05 -7.97 18.00
C LEU A 114 5.50 -8.53 16.64
N PRO A 115 4.89 -9.59 16.05
CA PRO A 115 5.34 -10.09 14.76
C PRO A 115 5.29 -9.06 13.61
N PHE A 116 4.40 -8.06 13.69
CA PHE A 116 4.38 -6.94 12.74
C PHE A 116 5.49 -5.93 13.06
N LEU A 117 5.62 -5.56 14.34
CA LEU A 117 6.64 -4.61 14.79
C LEU A 117 8.07 -5.11 14.51
N ASP A 118 8.34 -6.39 14.77
CA ASP A 118 9.64 -7.04 14.50
C ASP A 118 9.95 -7.11 13.00
N ALA A 119 8.92 -7.03 12.15
CA ALA A 119 9.06 -6.94 10.70
C ALA A 119 9.17 -5.47 10.19
N GLY A 120 9.29 -4.49 11.08
CA GLY A 120 9.33 -3.07 10.73
C GLY A 120 7.99 -2.49 10.28
N ILE A 121 6.88 -3.17 10.60
CA ILE A 121 5.52 -2.76 10.22
C ILE A 121 4.81 -2.13 11.42
N ALA A 122 4.38 -0.89 11.24
CA ALA A 122 3.59 -0.12 12.18
C ALA A 122 2.49 0.66 11.44
N GLN A 123 1.54 1.22 12.18
CA GLN A 123 0.49 2.11 11.61
C GLN A 123 1.10 3.33 10.91
N GLU A 124 2.24 3.82 11.39
CA GLU A 124 3.12 4.72 10.67
C GLU A 124 4.53 4.13 10.73
N CYS A 125 5.07 3.74 9.58
CA CYS A 125 6.39 3.11 9.46
C CYS A 125 7.17 3.69 8.27
N TRP A 126 8.45 3.38 8.22
CA TRP A 126 9.34 3.87 7.17
C TRP A 126 10.26 2.77 6.64
N ALA A 127 10.70 2.96 5.41
CA ALA A 127 11.69 2.13 4.75
C ALA A 127 12.75 3.02 4.10
N LEU A 128 13.96 2.50 3.95
CA LEU A 128 15.02 3.17 3.21
C LEU A 128 15.21 2.51 1.86
N TRP A 129 15.39 3.32 0.83
CA TRP A 129 15.73 2.83 -0.50
C TRP A 129 17.16 2.28 -0.49
N ASP A 130 17.31 1.02 -0.89
CA ASP A 130 18.60 0.41 -1.12
C ASP A 130 18.93 0.42 -2.62
N SER A 131 19.92 1.22 -3.01
CA SER A 131 20.35 1.34 -4.40
C SER A 131 21.10 0.11 -4.92
N GLY A 132 21.65 -0.72 -4.04
CA GLY A 132 22.33 -1.96 -4.42
C GLY A 132 21.34 -3.04 -4.85
N SER A 133 20.30 -3.26 -4.03
CA SER A 133 19.25 -4.25 -4.33
C SER A 133 18.07 -3.69 -5.13
N HIS A 134 17.98 -2.36 -5.31
CA HIS A 134 16.84 -1.66 -5.90
C HIS A 134 15.52 -2.00 -5.19
N GLN A 135 15.56 -2.05 -3.85
CA GLN A 135 14.43 -2.43 -3.01
C GLN A 135 14.32 -1.53 -1.78
N TRP A 136 13.11 -1.45 -1.23
CA TRP A 136 12.85 -0.82 0.06
C TRP A 136 13.23 -1.77 1.19
N SER A 137 14.04 -1.30 2.13
CA SER A 137 14.38 -2.02 3.36
C SER A 137 13.57 -1.45 4.53
N TRP A 138 12.65 -2.26 5.04
CA TRP A 138 11.88 -1.98 6.26
C TRP A 138 12.77 -2.11 7.50
N LYS A 139 12.52 -1.26 8.51
CA LYS A 139 13.29 -1.15 9.75
C LYS A 139 12.38 -1.08 10.95
#